data_AF-A0AAW3RBM1-F1
#
_entry.id   AF-A0AAW3RBM1-F1
#
_cell.length_a   1.000
_cell.length_b   1.000
_cell.length_c   1.000
_cell.angle_alpha   90.00
_cell.angle_beta   90.00
_cell.angle_gamma   90.00
#
_symmetry.space_group_name_H-M   'P 1'
#
loop_
_entity.id
_entity.type
_entity.pdbx_description
1 polymer ?
#
loop_
_entity_poly.entity_id
_entity_poly.type
_entity_poly.pdbx_seq_one_letter_code
_entity_poly.pdbx_strand_id
1 'polypeptide(L)'
;MSIFSVPKYNNTDWNTWLGAQLPNGIFISTPHTARTSNDLNVFNNLIQTYIGDQFISKAEKSASLKSSVFSLFTTYKSFENKLRRNVKVQPAINLPLKFEMDYVYQMFKSKSPSFIQITPNGGSINDWYKNTFTLLNKNTDNFRLNIISKASDYESSNSTLRPLLNDIMSDNRVSPVLVSNKNELSELDNLLIEIKDSKNISDWDIKRSYIA
;
A
#
# COMPACT_ATOMS: atom_id res chain seq x y z
N MET A 1 -10.62 -30.43 28.15
CA MET A 1 -9.86 -29.26 28.66
C MET A 1 -10.47 -28.01 28.05
N SER A 2 -11.00 -27.09 28.86
CA SER A 2 -11.50 -25.79 28.38
C SER A 2 -10.31 -24.87 28.11
N ILE A 3 -10.20 -24.35 26.88
CA ILE A 3 -9.11 -23.48 26.41
C ILE A 3 -9.28 -22.04 26.91
N PHE A 4 -10.41 -21.74 27.55
CA PHE A 4 -10.72 -20.41 28.07
C PHE A 4 -10.79 -20.46 29.60
N SER A 5 -9.68 -20.14 30.26
CA SER A 5 -9.71 -19.70 31.65
C SER A 5 -10.29 -18.28 31.68
N VAL A 6 -11.61 -18.18 31.87
CA VAL A 6 -12.23 -16.90 32.24
C VAL A 6 -11.56 -16.42 33.54
N PRO A 7 -11.12 -15.16 33.63
CA PRO A 7 -10.51 -14.64 34.85
C PRO A 7 -11.38 -14.98 36.06
N LYS A 8 -10.81 -15.65 37.07
CA LYS A 8 -11.50 -15.83 38.34
C LYS A 8 -11.71 -14.44 38.94
N TYR A 9 -12.97 -14.07 39.07
CA TYR A 9 -13.41 -12.81 39.68
C TYR A 9 -12.98 -12.79 41.14
N ASN A 10 -11.82 -12.19 41.42
CA ASN A 10 -11.37 -11.91 42.78
C ASN A 10 -11.95 -10.56 43.22
N ASN A 11 -13.27 -10.51 43.40
CA ASN A 11 -14.01 -9.55 44.23
C ASN A 11 -13.44 -8.11 44.33
N THR A 12 -12.93 -7.55 43.22
CA THR A 12 -12.25 -6.26 43.20
C THR A 12 -13.23 -5.23 42.68
N ASP A 13 -13.37 -4.13 43.42
CA ASP A 13 -14.29 -3.03 43.12
C ASP A 13 -14.03 -2.48 41.71
N TRP A 14 -15.07 -2.44 40.87
CA TRP A 14 -15.04 -1.97 39.48
C TRP A 14 -14.48 -0.55 39.34
N ASN A 15 -14.65 0.29 40.36
CA ASN A 15 -14.05 1.63 40.39
C ASN A 15 -12.51 1.58 40.33
N THR A 16 -11.91 0.50 40.86
CA THR A 16 -10.46 0.25 40.81
C THR A 16 -9.99 -0.15 39.42
N TRP A 17 -10.82 -0.89 38.67
CA TRP A 17 -10.49 -1.32 37.30
C TRP A 17 -10.71 -0.21 36.26
N LEU A 18 -11.77 0.59 36.42
CA LEU A 18 -12.11 1.69 35.52
C LEU A 18 -11.27 2.95 35.77
N GLY A 19 -10.59 3.06 36.91
CA GLY A 19 -9.82 4.24 37.30
C GLY A 19 -10.69 5.49 37.56
N ALA A 20 -12.01 5.32 37.65
CA ALA A 20 -12.97 6.40 37.87
C ALA A 20 -14.23 5.84 38.56
N GLN A 21 -14.92 6.69 39.32
CA GLN A 21 -16.21 6.35 39.91
C GLN A 21 -17.29 6.28 38.82
N LEU A 22 -18.11 5.23 38.86
CA LEU A 22 -19.29 5.13 38.01
C LEU A 22 -20.30 6.26 38.31
N PRO A 23 -20.97 6.83 37.29
CA PRO A 23 -22.02 7.83 37.50
C PRO A 23 -23.14 7.33 38.41
N ASN A 24 -23.75 8.26 39.17
CA ASN A 24 -24.87 7.97 40.05
C ASN A 24 -26.01 7.26 39.29
N GLY A 25 -26.43 6.10 39.79
CA GLY A 25 -27.50 5.27 39.20
C GLY A 25 -27.02 4.18 38.25
N ILE A 26 -25.73 4.12 37.91
CA ILE A 26 -25.13 3.02 37.14
C ILE A 26 -24.49 2.03 38.09
N PHE A 27 -24.96 0.79 38.08
CA PHE A 27 -24.33 -0.33 38.78
C PHE A 27 -24.00 -1.43 37.79
N ILE A 28 -22.82 -2.04 37.95
CA ILE A 28 -22.44 -3.22 37.19
C ILE A 28 -22.95 -4.43 37.97
N SER A 29 -23.87 -5.19 37.39
CA SER A 29 -24.35 -6.43 38.00
C SER A 29 -23.20 -7.43 38.13
N THR A 30 -23.28 -8.30 39.13
CA THR A 30 -22.38 -9.45 39.20
C THR A 30 -22.50 -10.27 37.89
N PRO A 31 -21.39 -10.81 37.37
CA PRO A 31 -21.45 -11.61 36.15
C PRO A 31 -22.42 -12.78 36.31
N HIS A 32 -23.48 -12.81 35.51
CA HIS A 32 -24.39 -13.94 35.46
C HIS A 32 -23.83 -14.97 34.48
N THR A 33 -23.55 -16.17 34.97
CA THR A 33 -23.16 -17.27 34.10
C THR A 33 -24.40 -17.85 33.45
N ALA A 34 -24.43 -17.85 32.12
CA ALA A 34 -25.46 -18.55 31.35
C ALA A 34 -24.96 -19.96 31.01
N ARG A 35 -25.73 -20.99 31.37
CA ARG A 35 -25.46 -22.37 30.94
C ARG A 35 -26.02 -22.56 29.54
N THR A 36 -25.16 -22.80 28.56
CA THR A 36 -25.56 -23.09 27.18
C THR A 36 -24.99 -24.43 26.72
N SER A 37 -25.78 -25.16 25.94
CA SER A 37 -25.32 -26.35 25.20
C SER A 37 -24.89 -26.00 23.77
N ASN A 38 -24.95 -24.71 23.41
CA ASN A 38 -24.64 -24.20 22.08
C ASN A 38 -23.73 -22.97 22.20
N ASP A 39 -22.57 -23.18 22.82
CA ASP A 39 -21.52 -22.18 22.99
C ASP A 39 -21.05 -21.62 21.65
N LEU A 40 -20.87 -22.48 20.65
CA LEU A 40 -20.38 -22.09 19.32
C LEU A 40 -21.29 -21.06 18.64
N ASN A 41 -22.61 -21.27 18.62
CA ASN A 41 -23.52 -20.30 17.99
C ASN A 41 -23.63 -19.01 18.78
N VAL A 42 -23.57 -19.05 20.11
CA VAL A 42 -23.56 -17.83 20.92
C VAL A 42 -22.33 -16.99 20.59
N PHE A 43 -21.15 -17.61 20.53
CA PHE A 43 -19.93 -16.92 20.14
C PHE A 43 -19.98 -16.40 18.71
N ASN A 44 -20.42 -17.20 17.75
CA ASN A 44 -20.53 -16.78 16.36
C ASN A 44 -21.51 -15.60 16.19
N ASN A 45 -22.64 -15.63 16.88
CA ASN A 45 -23.60 -14.53 16.86
C ASN A 45 -23.02 -13.25 17.48
N LEU A 46 -22.24 -13.36 18.56
CA LEU A 46 -21.57 -12.21 19.16
C LEU A 46 -20.51 -11.63 18.20
N ILE A 47 -19.69 -12.48 17.60
CA ILE A 47 -18.70 -12.05 16.60
C ILE A 47 -19.41 -11.37 15.43
N GLN A 48 -20.47 -11.98 14.88
CA GLN A 48 -21.23 -11.40 13.77
C GLN A 48 -21.90 -10.07 14.15
N THR A 49 -22.50 -9.97 15.33
CA THR A 49 -23.23 -8.76 15.76
C THR A 49 -22.29 -7.58 16.01
N TYR A 50 -21.14 -7.83 16.63
CA TYR A 50 -20.24 -6.76 17.07
C TYR A 50 -19.08 -6.48 16.11
N ILE A 51 -18.64 -7.49 15.34
CA ILE A 51 -17.58 -7.34 14.35
C ILE A 51 -18.20 -7.18 12.97
N GLY A 52 -19.18 -8.01 12.59
CA GLY A 52 -19.82 -8.00 11.27
C GLY A 52 -19.14 -8.95 10.28
N ASP A 53 -19.93 -9.72 9.53
CA ASP A 53 -19.43 -10.79 8.63
C ASP A 53 -18.37 -10.32 7.62
N GLN A 54 -18.54 -9.09 7.13
CA GLN A 54 -17.62 -8.41 6.20
C GLN A 54 -16.20 -8.22 6.75
N PHE A 55 -16.02 -8.31 8.07
CA PHE A 55 -14.72 -8.23 8.74
C PHE A 55 -14.23 -9.59 9.27
N ILE A 56 -15.10 -10.60 9.30
CA ILE A 56 -14.77 -11.98 9.71
C ILE A 56 -14.15 -12.74 8.55
N SER A 57 -14.54 -12.45 7.31
CA SER A 57 -13.86 -12.98 6.13
C SER A 57 -12.40 -12.53 6.17
N LYS A 58 -11.52 -13.42 6.64
CA LYS A 58 -10.13 -13.46 6.24
C LYS A 58 -10.15 -13.59 4.72
N ALA A 59 -10.22 -12.46 4.03
CA ALA A 59 -9.50 -12.37 2.78
C ALA A 59 -8.09 -12.81 3.15
N GLU A 60 -7.64 -13.95 2.63
CA GLU A 60 -6.22 -14.20 2.52
C GLU A 60 -5.63 -12.86 2.08
N LYS A 61 -4.71 -12.29 2.87
CA LYS A 61 -4.02 -11.07 2.46
C LYS A 61 -3.21 -11.47 1.24
N SER A 62 -3.84 -11.49 0.07
CA SER A 62 -3.17 -11.62 -1.21
C SER A 62 -2.13 -10.51 -1.17
N ALA A 63 -0.86 -10.87 -1.31
CA ALA A 63 0.21 -9.89 -1.28
C ALA A 63 -0.18 -8.74 -2.23
N SER A 64 -0.15 -7.51 -1.71
CA SER A 64 -0.37 -6.34 -2.54
C SER A 64 0.67 -6.32 -3.67
N LEU A 65 0.33 -5.76 -4.83
CA LEU A 65 1.30 -5.63 -5.93
C LEU A 65 2.59 -4.95 -5.43
N LYS A 66 2.42 -3.92 -4.61
CA LYS A 66 3.51 -3.17 -3.97
C LYS A 66 4.41 -4.05 -3.11
N SER A 67 3.85 -4.99 -2.33
CA SER A 67 4.65 -5.94 -1.55
C SER A 67 5.36 -6.99 -2.43
N SER A 68 4.75 -7.45 -3.53
CA SER A 68 5.40 -8.37 -4.46
C SER A 68 6.60 -7.71 -5.15
N VAL A 69 6.42 -6.51 -5.72
CA VAL A 69 7.49 -5.73 -6.36
C VAL A 69 8.60 -5.37 -5.36
N PHE A 70 8.24 -4.99 -4.13
CA PHE A 70 9.21 -4.73 -3.08
C PHE A 70 10.06 -5.98 -2.80
N SER A 71 9.42 -7.12 -2.61
CA SER A 71 10.10 -8.38 -2.31
C SER A 71 11.06 -8.74 -3.44
N LEU A 72 10.61 -8.58 -4.69
CA LEU A 72 11.42 -8.80 -5.88
C LEU A 72 12.69 -7.94 -5.89
N PHE A 73 12.56 -6.63 -5.70
CA PHE A 73 13.73 -5.75 -5.71
C PHE A 73 14.68 -6.02 -4.55
N THR A 74 14.17 -6.48 -3.40
CA THR A 74 15.03 -6.88 -2.27
C THR A 74 15.74 -8.21 -2.48
N THR A 75 15.23 -9.11 -3.33
CA THR A 75 15.93 -10.35 -3.69
C THR A 75 17.24 -10.06 -4.42
N TYR A 76 17.29 -9.01 -5.24
CA TYR A 76 18.49 -8.58 -5.95
C TYR A 76 19.30 -7.61 -5.09
N LYS A 77 20.22 -8.15 -4.25
CA LYS A 77 21.13 -7.33 -3.43
C LYS A 77 21.89 -6.26 -4.23
N SER A 78 22.18 -6.52 -5.51
CA SER A 78 22.81 -5.55 -6.42
C SER A 78 21.98 -4.29 -6.68
N PHE A 79 20.68 -4.29 -6.37
CA PHE A 79 19.80 -3.13 -6.56
C PHE A 79 19.75 -2.19 -5.36
N GLU A 80 20.20 -2.63 -4.18
CA GLU A 80 20.17 -1.81 -2.96
C GLU A 80 20.90 -0.48 -3.14
N ASN A 81 22.02 -0.49 -3.86
CA ASN A 81 22.83 0.69 -4.15
C ASN A 81 22.40 1.40 -5.44
N LYS A 82 21.32 0.98 -6.09
CA LYS A 82 20.87 1.46 -7.41
C LYS A 82 19.44 2.02 -7.43
N LEU A 83 18.63 1.63 -6.45
CA LEU A 83 17.25 2.08 -6.28
C LEU A 83 17.08 2.87 -4.99
N ARG A 84 16.55 4.09 -5.09
CA ARG A 84 16.10 4.83 -3.91
C ARG A 84 14.59 4.68 -3.76
N ARG A 85 14.14 4.35 -2.55
CA ARG A 85 12.72 4.13 -2.20
C ARG A 85 12.07 5.40 -1.63
N ASN A 86 10.75 5.49 -1.77
CA ASN A 86 9.88 6.49 -1.13
C ASN A 86 10.42 7.92 -1.33
N VAL A 87 10.71 8.26 -2.59
CA VAL A 87 11.33 9.53 -2.93
C VAL A 87 10.24 10.59 -3.03
N LYS A 88 10.40 11.68 -2.28
CA LYS A 88 9.51 12.83 -2.38
C LYS A 88 9.87 13.63 -3.62
N VAL A 89 8.87 13.87 -4.47
CA VAL A 89 8.99 14.68 -5.66
C VAL A 89 8.06 15.88 -5.60
N GLN A 90 8.52 17.01 -6.14
CA GLN A 90 7.72 18.21 -6.31
C GLN A 90 7.31 18.34 -7.78
N PRO A 91 6.04 18.61 -8.07
CA PRO A 91 5.58 18.78 -9.45
C PRO A 91 6.17 20.03 -10.12
N ALA A 92 6.49 21.07 -9.36
CA ALA A 92 7.24 22.24 -9.83
C ALA A 92 7.95 22.91 -8.65
N ILE A 93 9.02 23.67 -8.94
CA ILE A 93 9.86 24.36 -7.95
C ILE A 93 9.04 25.26 -7.02
N ASN A 94 8.04 25.94 -7.58
CA ASN A 94 7.24 26.95 -6.88
C ASN A 94 5.94 26.38 -6.27
N LEU A 95 5.74 25.06 -6.34
CA LEU A 95 4.55 24.42 -5.77
C LEU A 95 4.90 23.77 -4.42
N PRO A 96 4.18 24.11 -3.33
CA PRO A 96 4.38 23.50 -2.01
C PRO A 96 3.77 22.09 -1.92
N LEU A 97 3.66 21.38 -3.04
CA LEU A 97 3.14 20.02 -3.13
C LEU A 97 4.31 19.05 -3.15
N LYS A 98 4.21 17.97 -2.37
CA LYS A 98 5.16 16.87 -2.39
C LYS A 98 4.39 15.57 -2.60
N PHE A 99 4.76 14.82 -3.62
CA PHE A 99 4.22 13.51 -3.93
C PHE A 99 5.26 12.45 -3.64
N GLU A 100 4.85 11.27 -3.20
CA GLU A 100 5.76 10.15 -2.98
C GLU A 100 5.80 9.25 -4.22
N MET A 101 7.01 8.98 -4.70
CA MET A 101 7.29 7.99 -5.73
C MET A 101 7.86 6.74 -5.06
N ASP A 102 7.38 5.57 -5.46
CA ASP A 102 7.77 4.30 -4.86
C ASP A 102 9.27 4.05 -5.03
N TYR A 103 9.79 4.24 -6.24
CA TYR A 103 11.22 4.09 -6.53
C TYR A 103 11.76 5.09 -7.55
N VAL A 104 13.06 5.34 -7.44
CA VAL A 104 13.87 6.13 -8.39
C VAL A 104 15.15 5.38 -8.74
N TYR A 105 15.56 5.47 -10.00
CA TYR A 105 16.88 5.09 -10.50
C TYR A 105 17.39 6.06 -11.56
N GLN A 106 18.69 6.03 -11.86
CA GLN A 106 19.29 6.83 -12.93
C GLN A 106 20.12 5.94 -13.86
N MET A 107 19.73 5.88 -15.14
CA MET A 107 20.45 5.12 -16.17
C MET A 107 21.83 5.71 -16.45
N PHE A 108 22.85 4.90 -16.75
CA PHE A 108 24.20 5.40 -17.10
C PHE A 108 24.18 6.40 -18.27
N LYS A 109 23.35 6.12 -19.28
CA LYS A 109 23.25 6.92 -20.51
C LYS A 109 22.30 8.12 -20.40
N SER A 110 21.61 8.30 -19.28
CA SER A 110 20.64 9.38 -19.10
C SER A 110 21.04 10.30 -17.95
N LYS A 111 20.95 11.61 -18.18
CA LYS A 111 21.06 12.61 -17.10
C LYS A 111 19.76 12.77 -16.32
N SER A 112 18.67 12.16 -16.78
CA SER A 112 17.35 12.29 -16.18
C SER A 112 16.99 11.08 -15.33
N PRO A 113 16.30 11.28 -14.19
CA PRO A 113 15.83 10.16 -13.37
C PRO A 113 14.73 9.38 -14.08
N SER A 114 14.65 8.11 -13.73
CA SER A 114 13.54 7.23 -14.05
C SER A 114 12.84 6.85 -12.75
N PHE A 115 11.52 6.98 -12.76
CA PHE A 115 10.65 6.70 -11.64
C PHE A 115 9.92 5.39 -11.86
N ILE A 116 9.58 4.72 -10.77
CA ILE A 116 8.67 3.58 -10.75
C ILE A 116 7.56 3.94 -9.78
N GLN A 117 6.32 3.81 -10.23
CA GLN A 117 5.14 3.96 -9.41
C GLN A 117 4.23 2.76 -9.59
N ILE A 118 3.75 2.22 -8.48
CA ILE A 118 2.91 1.04 -8.43
C ILE A 118 1.48 1.52 -8.18
N THR A 119 0.54 1.04 -8.99
CA THR A 119 -0.88 1.39 -8.80
C THR A 119 -1.38 0.89 -7.45
N PRO A 120 -2.12 1.70 -6.68
CA PRO A 120 -2.70 1.24 -5.43
C PRO A 120 -3.83 0.24 -5.66
N ASN A 121 -4.08 -0.61 -4.67
CA ASN A 121 -5.30 -1.43 -4.62
C ASN A 121 -6.44 -0.58 -4.02
N GLY A 122 -7.59 -0.48 -4.70
CA GLY A 122 -8.81 0.10 -4.13
C GLY A 122 -8.78 1.61 -3.89
N GLY A 123 -9.41 2.06 -2.79
CA GLY A 123 -9.95 3.42 -2.58
C GLY A 123 -9.02 4.64 -2.69
N SER A 124 -7.71 4.45 -2.88
CA SER A 124 -6.74 5.54 -3.09
C SER A 124 -6.39 5.79 -4.57
N ILE A 125 -7.06 5.11 -5.51
CA ILE A 125 -6.78 5.26 -6.94
C ILE A 125 -6.97 6.69 -7.47
N ASN A 126 -7.95 7.43 -6.95
CA ASN A 126 -8.22 8.81 -7.38
C ASN A 126 -7.11 9.76 -6.94
N ASP A 127 -6.62 9.63 -5.71
CA ASP A 127 -5.51 10.44 -5.20
C ASP A 127 -4.21 10.11 -5.92
N TRP A 128 -3.96 8.81 -6.17
CA TRP A 128 -2.84 8.36 -6.98
C TRP A 128 -2.88 8.97 -8.39
N TYR A 129 -4.03 8.92 -9.06
CA TYR A 129 -4.21 9.50 -10.39
C TYR A 129 -3.98 11.02 -10.35
N LYS A 130 -4.62 11.73 -9.42
CA LYS A 130 -4.47 13.18 -9.25
C LYS A 130 -3.02 13.59 -9.05
N ASN A 131 -2.28 12.90 -8.19
CA ASN A 131 -0.88 13.20 -7.93
C ASN A 131 0.00 12.94 -9.16
N THR A 132 -0.21 11.80 -9.83
CA THR A 132 0.53 11.41 -11.03
C THR A 132 0.26 12.38 -12.18
N PHE A 133 -1.01 12.69 -12.43
CA PHE A 133 -1.44 13.65 -13.45
C PHE A 133 -0.92 15.06 -13.16
N THR A 134 -0.94 15.49 -11.89
CA THR A 134 -0.38 16.80 -11.50
C THR A 134 1.13 16.85 -11.72
N LEU A 135 1.85 15.78 -11.38
CA LEU A 135 3.29 15.67 -11.62
C LEU A 135 3.59 15.81 -13.12
N LEU A 136 2.89 15.07 -13.97
CA LEU A 136 3.10 15.13 -15.42
C LEU A 136 2.77 16.52 -15.97
N ASN A 137 1.62 17.10 -15.63
CA ASN A 137 1.20 18.37 -16.22
C ASN A 137 1.98 19.60 -15.74
N LYS A 138 2.49 19.57 -14.51
CA LYS A 138 3.19 20.74 -13.93
C LYS A 138 4.71 20.65 -14.08
N ASN A 139 5.25 19.46 -14.34
CA ASN A 139 6.67 19.28 -14.52
C ASN A 139 7.01 19.24 -16.02
N THR A 140 7.88 20.15 -16.47
CA THR A 140 8.36 20.20 -17.85
C THR A 140 9.62 19.36 -18.08
N ASP A 141 10.19 18.79 -17.02
CA ASP A 141 11.42 18.03 -17.12
C ASP A 141 11.20 16.71 -17.87
N ASN A 142 12.19 16.35 -18.66
CA ASN A 142 12.25 15.07 -19.33
C ASN A 142 12.68 14.01 -18.31
N PHE A 143 11.74 13.25 -17.76
CA PHE A 143 11.95 12.07 -16.93
C PHE A 143 11.15 10.89 -17.49
N ARG A 144 11.43 9.68 -17.03
CA ARG A 144 10.62 8.49 -17.36
C ARG A 144 9.82 8.04 -16.15
N LEU A 145 8.58 7.64 -16.35
CA LEU A 145 7.69 7.11 -15.32
C LEU A 145 7.21 5.72 -15.73
N ASN A 146 7.73 4.69 -15.08
CA ASN A 146 7.25 3.33 -15.25
C ASN A 146 6.09 3.09 -14.27
N ILE A 147 4.91 2.74 -14.79
CA ILE A 147 3.72 2.46 -13.97
C ILE A 147 3.46 0.97 -13.92
N ILE A 148 3.66 0.35 -12.76
CA ILE A 148 3.43 -1.09 -12.57
C ILE A 148 2.00 -1.30 -12.10
N SER A 149 1.23 -2.08 -12.85
CA SER A 149 -0.18 -2.36 -12.56
C SER A 149 -0.48 -3.85 -12.65
N LYS A 150 -1.47 -4.33 -11.88
CA LYS A 150 -1.97 -5.70 -12.06
C LYS A 150 -2.77 -5.77 -13.37
N ALA A 151 -2.42 -6.74 -14.22
CA ALA A 151 -3.13 -6.97 -15.48
C ALA A 151 -4.62 -7.26 -15.23
N SER A 152 -4.95 -8.05 -14.20
CA SER A 152 -6.34 -8.34 -13.80
C SER A 152 -7.15 -7.08 -13.46
N ASP A 153 -6.50 -6.11 -12.82
CA ASP A 153 -7.16 -4.88 -12.38
C ASP A 153 -7.35 -3.93 -13.54
N TYR A 154 -6.47 -3.97 -14.55
CA TYR A 154 -6.59 -3.20 -15.78
C TYR A 154 -7.62 -3.80 -16.76
N GLU A 155 -7.66 -5.13 -16.89
CA GLU A 155 -8.50 -5.84 -17.86
C GLU A 155 -9.96 -6.00 -17.38
N SER A 156 -10.20 -5.89 -16.07
CA SER A 156 -11.54 -5.99 -15.49
C SER A 156 -12.54 -5.02 -16.14
N SER A 157 -13.73 -5.52 -16.47
CA SER A 157 -14.80 -4.74 -17.11
C SER A 157 -15.30 -3.56 -16.26
N ASN A 158 -15.21 -3.69 -14.93
CA ASN A 158 -15.59 -2.66 -13.95
C ASN A 158 -14.37 -1.89 -13.40
N SER A 159 -13.25 -1.90 -14.12
CA SER A 159 -12.02 -1.25 -13.68
C SER A 159 -12.12 0.28 -13.71
N THR A 160 -12.01 0.91 -12.54
CA THR A 160 -11.73 2.36 -12.43
C THR A 160 -10.30 2.68 -12.87
N LEU A 161 -9.37 1.72 -12.80
CA LEU A 161 -7.96 1.93 -13.14
C LEU A 161 -7.76 2.12 -14.64
N ARG A 162 -8.42 1.32 -15.49
CA ARG A 162 -8.23 1.35 -16.95
C ARG A 162 -8.38 2.74 -17.58
N PRO A 163 -9.49 3.48 -17.39
CA PRO A 163 -9.63 4.82 -17.97
C PRO A 163 -8.59 5.82 -17.44
N LEU A 164 -8.26 5.75 -16.14
CA LEU A 164 -7.27 6.64 -15.52
C LEU A 164 -5.84 6.36 -16.01
N LEU A 165 -5.49 5.08 -16.16
CA LEU A 165 -4.19 4.69 -16.67
C LEU A 165 -4.04 5.06 -18.16
N ASN A 166 -5.10 4.88 -18.96
CA ASN A 166 -5.10 5.29 -20.37
C ASN A 166 -4.90 6.80 -20.55
N ASP A 167 -5.52 7.60 -19.68
CA ASP A 167 -5.32 9.06 -19.68
C ASP A 167 -3.86 9.42 -19.36
N ILE A 168 -3.28 8.83 -18.31
CA ILE A 168 -1.87 9.05 -17.95
C ILE A 168 -0.91 8.56 -19.06
N MET A 169 -1.22 7.43 -19.70
CA MET A 169 -0.42 6.84 -20.79
C MET A 169 -0.39 7.68 -22.07
N SER A 170 -1.26 8.70 -22.20
CA SER A 170 -1.17 9.65 -23.30
C SER A 170 0.09 10.51 -23.25
N ASP A 171 0.73 10.61 -22.08
CA ASP A 171 2.00 11.30 -21.89
C ASP A 171 3.19 10.41 -22.31
N ASN A 172 4.06 10.94 -23.18
CA ASN A 172 5.20 10.21 -23.74
C ASN A 172 6.27 9.81 -22.72
N ARG A 173 6.25 10.36 -21.50
CA ARG A 173 7.15 10.01 -20.41
C ARG A 173 6.72 8.74 -19.69
N VAL A 174 5.49 8.30 -19.90
CA VAL A 174 4.89 7.16 -19.19
C VAL A 174 5.13 5.86 -19.93
N SER A 175 5.52 4.82 -19.20
CA SER A 175 5.63 3.45 -19.70
C SER A 175 4.86 2.52 -18.77
N PRO A 176 3.70 1.98 -19.18
CA PRO A 176 2.99 1.01 -18.35
C PRO A 176 3.71 -0.34 -18.35
N VAL A 177 3.62 -1.04 -17.22
CA VAL A 177 4.05 -2.43 -17.08
C VAL A 177 2.91 -3.19 -16.42
N LEU A 178 2.23 -4.03 -17.21
CA LEU A 178 1.12 -4.86 -16.73
C LEU A 178 1.69 -6.19 -16.24
N VAL A 179 1.41 -6.52 -14.98
CA VAL A 179 1.90 -7.72 -14.32
C VAL A 179 0.77 -8.70 -14.07
N SER A 180 0.90 -9.91 -14.58
CA SER A 180 0.01 -11.04 -14.39
C SER A 180 0.50 -11.93 -13.23
N ASN A 181 -0.42 -12.42 -12.41
CA ASN A 181 -0.10 -13.25 -11.22
C ASN A 181 0.68 -14.55 -11.55
N LYS A 182 0.80 -14.95 -12.82
CA LYS A 182 1.42 -16.22 -13.22
C LYS A 182 2.89 -16.08 -13.60
N ASN A 183 3.31 -14.92 -14.12
CA ASN A 183 4.66 -14.68 -14.64
C ASN A 183 5.21 -13.31 -14.19
N GLU A 184 5.05 -13.00 -12.90
CA GLU A 184 5.39 -11.69 -12.31
C GLU A 184 6.84 -11.21 -12.60
N LEU A 185 7.74 -12.13 -12.91
CA LEU A 185 9.16 -11.87 -13.17
C LEU A 185 9.43 -11.43 -14.61
N SER A 186 8.90 -12.15 -15.61
CA SER A 186 9.28 -11.91 -17.01
C SER A 186 8.73 -10.59 -17.54
N GLU A 187 7.57 -10.16 -17.04
CA GLU A 187 6.94 -8.90 -17.45
C GLU A 187 7.70 -7.68 -16.88
N LEU A 188 8.54 -7.88 -15.86
CA LEU A 188 9.42 -6.86 -15.30
C LEU A 188 10.86 -6.93 -15.83
N ASP A 189 11.21 -7.90 -16.68
CA ASP A 189 12.60 -8.15 -17.11
C ASP A 189 13.28 -6.90 -17.69
N ASN A 190 12.60 -6.16 -18.56
CA ASN A 190 13.14 -4.93 -19.14
C ASN A 190 13.45 -3.89 -18.05
N LEU A 191 12.57 -3.75 -17.05
CA LEU A 191 12.78 -2.84 -15.93
C LEU A 191 13.93 -3.33 -15.03
N LEU A 192 14.03 -4.64 -14.78
CA LEU A 192 15.12 -5.24 -14.01
C LEU A 192 16.47 -5.04 -14.70
N ILE A 193 16.53 -5.19 -16.04
CA ILE A 193 17.73 -4.93 -16.84
C ILE A 193 18.11 -3.45 -16.76
N GLU A 194 17.13 -2.54 -16.90
CA GLU A 194 17.39 -1.10 -16.77
C GLU A 194 17.97 -0.74 -15.40
N ILE A 195 17.40 -1.29 -14.32
CA ILE A 195 17.91 -1.07 -12.96
C ILE A 195 19.31 -1.67 -12.80
N LYS A 196 19.54 -2.87 -13.36
CA LYS A 196 20.87 -3.50 -13.34
C LYS A 196 21.91 -2.65 -14.06
N ASP A 197 21.52 -1.98 -15.14
CA ASP A 197 22.36 -1.07 -15.93
C ASP A 197 22.23 0.40 -15.48
N SER A 198 21.79 0.64 -14.25
CA SER A 198 21.74 1.98 -13.67
C SER A 198 23.01 2.33 -12.90
N LYS A 199 23.25 3.63 -12.74
CA LYS A 199 24.27 4.17 -11.85
C LYS A 199 24.00 3.80 -10.40
N ASN A 200 25.05 3.65 -9.61
CA ASN A 200 24.92 3.60 -8.16
C ASN A 200 24.42 4.95 -7.64
N ILE A 201 23.69 4.94 -6.53
CA ILE A 201 23.11 6.12 -5.88
C ILE A 201 24.20 7.15 -5.53
N SER A 202 25.41 6.70 -5.17
CA SER A 202 26.56 7.58 -4.90
C SER A 202 26.99 8.41 -6.10
N ASP A 203 26.72 7.91 -7.30
CA ASP A 203 27.20 8.48 -8.57
C ASP A 203 26.07 9.23 -9.30
N TRP A 204 24.94 9.43 -8.62
CA TRP A 204 23.80 10.13 -9.17
C TRP A 204 24.10 11.63 -9.27
N ASP A 205 24.14 12.13 -10.51
CA ASP A 205 24.25 13.57 -10.80
C ASP A 205 22.88 14.27 -10.70
N ILE A 206 22.00 13.84 -9.80
CA ILE A 206 20.67 14.43 -9.65
C ILE A 206 20.79 15.73 -8.85
N LYS A 207 21.29 16.77 -9.50
CA LYS A 207 21.11 18.18 -9.08
C LYS A 207 19.84 18.70 -9.72
N ARG A 208 18.66 18.36 -9.19
CA ARG A 208 17.41 18.85 -9.78
C ARG A 208 16.35 19.23 -8.76
N SER A 209 15.63 20.28 -9.13
CA SER A 209 14.75 21.14 -8.36
C SER A 209 13.45 20.50 -7.85
N TYR A 210 13.28 19.20 -8.08
CA TYR A 210 12.03 18.47 -7.84
C TYR A 210 12.20 17.20 -7.03
N ILE A 211 13.42 16.79 -6.63
CA ILE A 211 13.59 15.77 -5.59
C ILE A 211 13.76 16.51 -4.26
N ALA A 212 12.78 16.34 -3.38
CA ALA A 212 12.55 17.17 -2.20
C ALA A 212 12.95 16.52 -0.87
#